data_AF-A0A847F720-F1
#
_entry.id   AF-A0A847F720-F1
#
_cell.length_a   1.000
_cell.length_b   1.000
_cell.length_c   1.000
_cell.angle_alpha   90.00
_cell.angle_beta   90.00
_cell.angle_gamma   90.00
#
_symmetry.space_group_name_H-M   'P 1'
#
loop_
_entity.id
_entity.type
_entity.pdbx_description
1 polymer ?
#
loop_
_entity_poly.entity_id
_entity_poly.type
_entity_poly.pdbx_seq_one_letter_code
_entity_poly.pdbx_strand_id
1 'polypeptide(L)'
;MMKKSPLEIVKERFGEDRKAAKAKLVEAVKSLAGDGELLDRSLDNLERVSNRKLLRLESVLKTVKDEFGGRASLVQKILEAEKRVKDEGYKTRLERFSTPRLLDHYRAVAKRAS
;
A
#
# COMPACT_ATOMS: atom_id res chain seq x y z
N MET A 1 -7.20 -6.25 24.09
CA MET A 1 -8.06 -6.08 22.89
C MET A 1 -7.70 -7.17 21.90
N MET A 2 -8.56 -8.18 21.69
CA MET A 2 -8.27 -9.27 20.74
C MET A 2 -8.18 -8.69 19.33
N LYS A 3 -7.00 -8.76 18.72
CA LYS A 3 -6.85 -8.43 17.31
C LYS A 3 -7.51 -9.56 16.53
N LYS A 4 -8.61 -9.26 15.83
CA LYS A 4 -9.29 -10.22 14.95
C LYS A 4 -8.27 -10.88 14.03
N SER A 5 -8.37 -12.20 13.87
CA SER A 5 -7.46 -12.92 12.99
C SER A 5 -7.61 -12.39 11.56
N PRO A 6 -6.55 -12.45 10.73
CA PRO A 6 -6.65 -12.04 9.33
C PRO A 6 -7.74 -12.78 8.54
N LEU A 7 -8.13 -13.97 8.98
CA LEU A 7 -9.24 -14.72 8.40
C LEU A 7 -10.60 -14.14 8.80
N GLU A 8 -10.80 -13.80 10.07
CA GLU A 8 -12.03 -13.17 10.55
C GLU A 8 -12.28 -11.81 9.89
N ILE A 9 -11.24 -10.99 9.73
CA ILE A 9 -11.36 -9.69 9.04
C ILE A 9 -11.81 -9.88 7.58
N VAL A 10 -11.25 -10.89 6.89
CA VAL A 10 -11.66 -11.19 5.51
C VAL A 10 -13.09 -11.71 5.45
N LYS A 11 -13.49 -12.53 6.43
CA LYS A 11 -14.87 -13.04 6.51
C LYS A 11 -15.90 -11.95 6.74
N GLU A 12 -15.63 -11.05 7.69
CA GLU A 12 -16.52 -9.92 7.99
C GLU A 12 -16.67 -8.97 6.80
N ARG A 13 -15.59 -8.73 6.04
CA ARG A 13 -15.60 -7.76 4.94
C ARG A 13 -16.08 -8.33 3.61
N PHE A 14 -15.79 -9.60 3.32
CA PHE A 14 -15.98 -10.18 1.99
C PHE A 14 -16.88 -11.43 1.97
N GLY A 15 -17.29 -11.93 3.14
CA GLY A 15 -18.19 -13.07 3.33
C GLY A 15 -17.53 -14.32 3.93
N GLU A 16 -18.33 -15.28 4.40
CA GLU A 16 -17.82 -16.45 5.15
C GLU A 16 -17.02 -17.45 4.31
N ASP A 17 -17.30 -17.55 3.00
CA ASP A 17 -16.60 -18.46 2.10
C ASP A 17 -15.16 -17.98 1.87
N ARG A 18 -14.21 -18.75 2.39
CA ARG A 18 -12.77 -18.45 2.35
C ARG A 18 -12.23 -18.25 0.94
N LYS A 19 -12.70 -19.00 -0.06
CA LYS A 19 -12.19 -18.88 -1.44
C LYS A 19 -12.76 -17.63 -2.12
N ALA A 20 -14.07 -17.46 -2.04
CA ALA A 20 -14.76 -16.30 -2.61
C ALA A 20 -14.30 -14.98 -1.94
N ALA A 21 -14.17 -14.98 -0.61
CA ALA A 21 -13.71 -13.82 0.14
C ALA A 21 -12.26 -13.43 -0.21
N LYS A 22 -11.39 -14.41 -0.45
CA LYS A 22 -10.02 -14.16 -0.91
C LYS A 22 -10.01 -13.60 -2.34
N ALA A 23 -10.82 -14.14 -3.24
CA ALA A 23 -10.95 -13.63 -4.61
C ALA A 23 -11.38 -12.15 -4.60
N LYS A 24 -12.42 -11.81 -3.84
CA LYS A 24 -12.88 -10.41 -3.67
C LYS A 24 -11.80 -9.49 -3.09
N LEU A 25 -11.01 -9.96 -2.12
CA LEU A 25 -9.89 -9.19 -1.59
C LEU A 25 -8.81 -8.96 -2.66
N VAL A 26 -8.53 -9.96 -3.49
CA VAL A 26 -7.60 -9.81 -4.62
C VAL A 26 -8.15 -8.82 -5.63
N GLU A 27 -9.43 -8.88 -5.97
CA GLU A 27 -10.09 -7.91 -6.85
C GLU A 27 -10.06 -6.50 -6.29
N ALA A 28 -10.34 -6.30 -5.00
CA ALA A 28 -10.23 -5.01 -4.34
C ALA A 28 -8.80 -4.43 -4.43
N VAL A 29 -7.79 -5.27 -4.18
CA VAL A 29 -6.37 -4.89 -4.35
C VAL A 29 -6.07 -4.55 -5.81
N LYS A 30 -6.56 -5.35 -6.77
CA LYS A 30 -6.36 -5.10 -8.21
C LYS A 30 -7.05 -3.82 -8.66
N SER A 31 -8.24 -3.51 -8.16
CA SER A 31 -8.97 -2.27 -8.47
C SER A 31 -8.24 -1.05 -7.91
N LEU A 32 -7.77 -1.11 -6.66
CA LEU A 32 -6.94 -0.05 -6.07
C LEU A 32 -5.59 0.10 -6.78
N ALA A 33 -5.04 -0.97 -7.35
CA ALA A 33 -3.79 -0.95 -8.08
C ALA A 33 -3.94 -0.59 -9.57
N GLY A 34 -5.10 -0.86 -10.14
CA GLY A 34 -5.47 -0.62 -11.55
C GLY A 34 -5.50 0.86 -11.92
N ASP A 35 -5.45 1.74 -10.92
CA ASP A 35 -5.09 3.16 -11.07
C ASP A 35 -3.60 3.36 -11.47
N GLY A 36 -2.93 2.32 -11.99
CA GLY A 36 -1.68 2.33 -12.76
C GLY A 36 -0.40 2.64 -11.98
N GLU A 37 -0.48 3.39 -10.89
CA GLU A 37 0.70 3.96 -10.23
C GLU A 37 1.09 3.26 -8.93
N LEU A 38 0.16 2.50 -8.34
CA LEU A 38 0.26 2.14 -6.93
C LEU A 38 0.91 0.78 -6.65
N LEU A 39 1.19 -0.06 -7.65
CA LEU A 39 1.93 -1.32 -7.45
C LEU A 39 3.20 -1.42 -8.29
N ASP A 40 4.28 -1.81 -7.61
CA ASP A 40 5.63 -2.03 -8.15
C ASP A 40 5.87 -3.48 -8.59
N ARG A 41 4.88 -4.36 -8.42
CA ARG A 41 4.97 -5.80 -8.69
C ARG A 41 3.78 -6.25 -9.52
N SER A 42 4.05 -7.22 -10.40
CA SER A 42 3.02 -7.88 -11.20
C SER A 42 1.91 -8.46 -10.31
N LEU A 43 0.68 -8.30 -10.77
CA LEU A 43 -0.56 -8.74 -10.10
C LEU A 43 -0.78 -10.26 -10.23
N ASP A 44 0.07 -10.95 -11.00
CA ASP A 44 -0.17 -12.29 -11.54
C ASP A 44 -0.15 -13.38 -10.47
N ASN A 45 0.37 -13.07 -9.27
CA ASN A 45 0.50 -14.04 -8.17
C ASN A 45 -0.21 -13.63 -6.87
N LEU A 46 -1.11 -12.63 -6.91
CA LEU A 46 -1.85 -12.17 -5.72
C LEU A 46 -2.68 -13.29 -5.07
N GLU A 47 -3.16 -14.25 -5.86
CA GLU A 47 -3.93 -15.40 -5.37
C GLU A 47 -3.12 -16.36 -4.48
N ARG A 48 -1.79 -16.37 -4.63
CA ARG A 48 -0.89 -17.18 -3.79
C ARG A 48 -0.49 -16.44 -2.50
N VAL A 49 -0.75 -15.15 -2.42
CA VAL A 49 -0.43 -14.33 -1.25
C VAL A 49 -1.35 -14.68 -0.07
N SER A 50 -0.80 -14.65 1.14
CA SER A 50 -1.57 -14.87 2.38
C SER A 50 -2.56 -13.72 2.64
N ASN A 51 -3.74 -14.02 3.21
CA ASN A 51 -4.76 -13.02 3.55
C ASN A 51 -4.21 -11.84 4.35
N ARG A 52 -3.30 -12.09 5.30
CA ARG A 52 -2.64 -11.03 6.10
C ARG A 52 -1.89 -10.01 5.23
N LYS A 53 -1.15 -10.49 4.23
CA LYS A 53 -0.38 -9.64 3.31
C LYS A 53 -1.32 -8.90 2.36
N LEU A 54 -2.38 -9.54 1.88
CA LEU A 54 -3.38 -8.90 1.03
C LEU A 54 -4.13 -7.78 1.77
N LEU A 55 -4.56 -8.01 3.02
CA LEU A 55 -5.17 -6.98 3.86
C LEU A 55 -4.22 -5.81 4.13
N ARG A 56 -2.93 -6.10 4.39
CA ARG A 56 -1.92 -5.03 4.54
C ARG A 56 -1.79 -4.24 3.23
N LEU A 57 -1.76 -4.94 2.10
CA LEU A 57 -1.58 -4.30 0.80
C LEU A 57 -2.78 -3.42 0.45
N GLU A 58 -4.00 -3.93 0.59
CA GLU A 58 -5.25 -3.16 0.45
C GLU A 58 -5.20 -1.89 1.32
N SER A 59 -4.90 -2.04 2.62
CA SER A 59 -4.83 -0.90 3.52
C SER A 59 -3.78 0.14 3.10
N VAL A 60 -2.60 -0.29 2.66
CA VAL A 60 -1.56 0.63 2.18
C VAL A 60 -2.02 1.36 0.92
N LEU A 61 -2.55 0.63 -0.06
CA LEU A 61 -3.01 1.23 -1.31
C LEU A 61 -4.12 2.25 -1.06
N LYS A 62 -5.07 1.90 -0.17
CA LYS A 62 -6.13 2.79 0.27
C LYS A 62 -5.58 4.04 0.96
N THR A 63 -4.66 3.89 1.92
CA THR A 63 -4.00 5.03 2.57
C THR A 63 -3.28 5.92 1.56
N VAL A 64 -2.54 5.35 0.61
CA VAL A 64 -1.82 6.16 -0.39
C VAL A 64 -2.78 6.90 -1.31
N LYS A 65 -3.88 6.27 -1.71
CA LYS A 65 -4.93 6.91 -2.51
C LYS A 65 -5.65 8.01 -1.73
N ASP A 66 -6.07 7.74 -0.50
CA ASP A 66 -6.88 8.65 0.31
C ASP A 66 -6.05 9.83 0.86
N GLU A 67 -4.81 9.61 1.32
CA GLU A 67 -3.99 10.66 1.96
C GLU A 67 -3.08 11.39 0.97
N PHE A 68 -2.62 10.72 -0.10
CA PHE A 68 -1.62 11.27 -1.01
C PHE A 68 -2.13 11.41 -2.44
N GLY A 69 -3.25 10.77 -2.81
CA GLY A 69 -3.80 10.79 -4.16
C GLY A 69 -3.00 10.00 -5.20
N GLY A 70 -1.85 9.40 -4.83
CA GLY A 70 -1.02 8.67 -5.78
C GLY A 70 0.41 8.42 -5.30
N ARG A 71 1.16 7.59 -6.05
CA ARG A 71 2.56 7.27 -5.74
C ARG A 71 3.48 8.46 -5.98
N ALA A 72 3.29 9.20 -7.07
CA ALA A 72 4.11 10.37 -7.41
C ALA A 72 4.01 11.45 -6.31
N SER A 73 2.80 11.73 -5.84
CA SER A 73 2.53 12.66 -4.74
C SER A 73 3.17 12.21 -3.42
N LEU A 74 3.15 10.92 -3.12
CA LEU A 74 3.83 10.36 -1.95
C LEU A 74 5.35 10.59 -2.01
N VAL A 75 5.97 10.41 -3.19
CA VAL A 75 7.40 10.70 -3.39
C VAL A 75 7.68 12.18 -3.15
N GLN A 76 6.86 13.09 -3.69
CA GLN A 76 7.00 14.53 -3.44
C GLN A 76 6.90 14.87 -1.95
N LYS A 77 5.90 14.31 -1.23
CA LYS A 77 5.73 14.51 0.21
C LYS A 77 6.93 14.03 1.03
N ILE A 78 7.57 12.93 0.63
CA ILE A 78 8.81 12.46 1.25
C ILE A 78 9.96 13.46 1.05
N LEU A 79 10.10 13.99 -0.17
CA LEU A 79 11.14 14.97 -0.48
C LEU A 79 10.95 16.29 0.28
N GLU A 80 9.71 16.73 0.41
CA GLU A 80 9.32 17.89 1.23
C GLU A 80 9.69 17.66 2.70
N ALA A 81 9.31 16.50 3.26
CA ALA A 81 9.57 16.16 4.65
C ALA A 81 11.06 15.99 4.97
N GLU A 82 11.86 15.47 4.04
CA GLU A 82 13.33 15.38 4.16
C GLU A 82 14.05 16.70 3.85
N LYS A 83 13.34 17.76 3.42
CA LYS A 83 13.91 19.04 2.93
C LYS A 83 14.91 18.86 1.78
N ARG A 84 14.71 17.82 0.95
CA ARG A 84 15.58 17.43 -0.18
C ARG A 84 14.85 17.52 -1.53
N VAL A 85 13.97 18.50 -1.67
CA VAL A 85 13.10 18.68 -2.86
C VAL A 85 13.89 18.78 -4.17
N LYS A 86 15.11 19.34 -4.14
CA LYS A 86 15.98 19.52 -5.31
C LYS A 86 16.93 18.34 -5.59
N ASP A 87 16.91 17.30 -4.76
CA ASP A 87 17.79 16.14 -4.90
C ASP A 87 17.18 15.13 -5.88
N GLU A 88 17.48 15.31 -7.17
CA GLU A 88 16.99 14.45 -8.25
C GLU A 88 17.47 13.01 -8.11
N GLY A 89 18.72 12.79 -7.65
CA GLY A 89 19.24 11.45 -7.41
C GLY A 89 18.48 10.72 -6.31
N TYR A 90 18.08 11.45 -5.26
CA TYR A 90 17.25 10.90 -4.20
C TYR A 90 15.82 10.63 -4.66
N LYS A 91 15.23 11.52 -5.47
CA LYS A 91 13.92 11.31 -6.08
C LYS A 91 13.90 10.03 -6.92
N THR A 92 14.87 9.84 -7.82
CA THR A 92 14.97 8.62 -8.64
C THR A 92 15.13 7.37 -7.78
N ARG A 93 15.84 7.46 -6.65
CA ARG A 93 15.95 6.33 -5.71
C ARG A 93 14.60 6.00 -5.06
N LEU A 94 13.82 7.00 -4.68
CA LEU A 94 12.48 6.81 -4.10
C LEU A 94 11.51 6.23 -5.13
N GLU A 95 11.58 6.66 -6.39
CA GLU A 95 10.74 6.11 -7.46
C GLU A 95 10.96 4.62 -7.70
N ARG A 96 12.12 4.07 -7.33
CA ARG A 96 12.39 2.61 -7.36
C ARG A 96 11.84 1.84 -6.17
N PHE A 97 11.32 2.53 -5.14
CA PHE A 97 10.77 1.86 -3.96
C PHE A 97 9.32 1.49 -4.19
N SER A 98 8.95 0.29 -3.76
CA SER A 98 7.55 -0.12 -3.76
C SER A 98 6.68 0.80 -2.90
N THR A 99 5.42 0.95 -3.27
CA THR A 99 4.44 1.82 -2.58
C THR A 99 4.33 1.57 -1.07
N PRO A 100 4.32 0.31 -0.57
CA PRO A 100 4.38 0.08 0.88
C PRO A 100 5.66 0.60 1.53
N ARG A 101 6.80 0.47 0.85
CA ARG A 101 8.08 0.96 1.34
C ARG A 101 8.12 2.49 1.36
N LEU A 102 7.54 3.14 0.35
CA LEU A 102 7.41 4.60 0.32
C LEU A 102 6.57 5.12 1.49
N LEU A 103 5.42 4.49 1.76
CA LEU A 103 4.57 4.91 2.88
C LEU A 103 5.25 4.71 4.23
N ASP A 104 5.92 3.58 4.42
CA ASP A 104 6.70 3.31 5.64
C ASP A 104 7.85 4.33 5.79
N HIS A 105 8.51 4.70 4.68
CA HIS A 105 9.55 5.73 4.66
C HIS A 105 8.99 7.10 5.04
N TYR A 106 7.90 7.54 4.41
CA TYR A 106 7.22 8.80 4.74
C TYR A 106 6.88 8.87 6.24
N ARG A 107 6.28 7.82 6.81
CA ARG A 107 5.95 7.78 8.25
C ARG A 107 7.18 7.93 9.13
N ALA A 108 8.29 7.28 8.76
CA ALA A 108 9.54 7.40 9.50
C ALA A 108 10.16 8.80 9.40
N VAL A 109 10.03 9.48 8.26
CA VAL A 109 10.47 10.87 8.08
C VAL A 109 9.58 11.82 8.86
N ALA A 110 8.26 11.70 8.70
CA ALA A 110 7.28 12.53 9.39
C ALA A 110 7.46 12.47 10.91
N LYS A 111 7.71 11.28 11.47
CA LYS A 111 8.00 11.10 12.90
C LYS A 111 9.34 11.72 13.35
N ARG A 112 10.33 11.79 12.46
CA ARG A 112 11.62 12.45 12.75
C ARG A 112 11.52 13.97 12.64
N ALA A 113 10.60 14.46 11.82
CA ALA A 113 10.36 15.88 11.61
C ALA A 113 9.41 16.49 12.66
N SER A 114 8.64 15.67 13.37
CA SER A 114 7.73 16.04 14.47
C SER A 114 8.44 16.20 15.81
#